data_AF-A0A7C6YS03-F1
#
_entry.id   AF-A0A7C6YS03-F1
#
_cell.length_a   1.000
_cell.length_b   1.000
_cell.length_c   1.000
_cell.angle_alpha   90.00
_cell.angle_beta   90.00
_cell.angle_gamma   90.00
#
_symmetry.space_group_name_H-M   'P 1'
#
loop_
_entity.id
_entity.type
_entity.pdbx_description
1 polymer ?
#
loop_
_entity_poly.entity_id
_entity_poly.type
_entity_poly.pdbx_seq_one_letter_code
_entity_poly.pdbx_strand_id
1 'polypeptide(L)'
;MDKLKLSTKLIALILICTLGMVLIGAFGGYQMKIVNNSVEKMYSEFMQGLTMLGELRITYEEISRMTFLYQLSNKQEELEAVEKEIDLKLEQVAANITNFYINTKDPIVRGMMDEII
;
A
#
# COMPACT_ATOMS: atom_id res chain seq x y z
N MET A 1 -61.11 18.39 19.82
CA MET A 1 -59.80 18.03 19.23
C MET A 1 -60.08 17.11 18.04
N ASP A 2 -59.25 17.15 17.01
CA ASP A 2 -59.38 16.39 15.74
C ASP A 2 -60.19 17.03 14.62
N LYS A 3 -59.50 17.87 13.83
CA LYS A 3 -59.72 18.04 12.38
C LYS A 3 -58.46 18.59 11.73
N LEU A 4 -57.33 17.90 11.91
CA LEU A 4 -56.17 18.12 11.05
C LEU A 4 -56.57 17.68 9.64
N LYS A 5 -56.67 18.65 8.72
CA LYS A 5 -57.05 18.43 7.31
C LYS A 5 -56.22 17.28 6.75
N LEU A 6 -56.87 16.38 6.02
CA LEU A 6 -56.24 15.18 5.43
C LEU A 6 -54.93 15.53 4.69
N SER A 7 -54.89 16.71 4.05
CA SER A 7 -53.69 17.25 3.39
C SER A 7 -52.50 17.45 4.33
N THR A 8 -52.72 17.92 5.56
CA THR A 8 -51.64 18.15 6.54
C THR A 8 -51.04 16.83 7.03
N LYS A 9 -51.86 15.78 7.19
CA LYS A 9 -51.36 14.43 7.52
C LYS A 9 -50.54 13.84 6.37
N LEU A 10 -50.97 14.06 5.13
CA LEU A 10 -50.26 13.61 3.94
C LEU A 10 -48.92 14.33 3.75
N ILE A 11 -48.87 15.64 3.96
CA ILE A 11 -47.63 16.44 3.90
C ILE A 11 -46.65 16.01 4.99
N ALA A 12 -47.13 15.77 6.22
CA ALA A 12 -46.29 15.29 7.31
C ALA A 12 -45.70 13.90 7.03
N LEU A 13 -46.48 12.99 6.44
CA LEU A 13 -46.00 11.67 6.04
C LEU A 13 -44.89 11.75 4.99
N ILE A 14 -45.07 12.60 3.97
CA ILE A 14 -44.06 12.82 2.92
C ILE A 14 -42.77 13.37 3.54
N LEU A 15 -42.87 14.35 4.45
CA LEU A 15 -41.71 14.93 5.14
C LEU A 15 -40.94 13.90 5.98
N ILE A 16 -41.64 13.00 6.67
CA ILE A 16 -40.99 11.93 7.46
C ILE A 16 -40.28 10.94 6.52
N CYS A 17 -40.90 10.57 5.40
CA CYS A 17 -40.29 9.69 4.41
C CYS A 17 -39.06 10.32 3.75
N THR A 18 -39.09 11.60 3.39
CA THR A 18 -37.93 12.29 2.82
C THR A 18 -36.81 12.47 3.84
N LEU A 19 -37.12 12.80 5.09
CA LEU A 19 -36.13 12.82 6.19
C LEU A 19 -35.50 11.44 6.41
N GLY A 20 -36.30 10.37 6.37
CA GLY A 20 -35.80 9.00 6.47
C GLY A 20 -34.82 8.65 5.35
N MET A 21 -35.14 9.00 4.09
CA MET A 21 -34.23 8.81 2.97
C MET A 21 -32.94 9.61 3.10
N VAL A 22 -33.01 10.86 3.56
CA VAL A 22 -31.83 11.71 3.80
C VAL A 22 -30.93 11.10 4.88
N LEU A 23 -31.50 10.60 5.97
CA LEU A 23 -30.74 9.96 7.05
C LEU A 23 -30.06 8.67 6.57
N ILE A 24 -30.78 7.83 5.81
CA ILE A 24 -30.22 6.60 5.22
C ILE A 24 -29.10 6.95 4.23
N GLY A 25 -29.30 7.95 3.37
CA GLY A 25 -28.28 8.43 2.43
C GLY A 25 -27.04 8.97 3.12
N ALA A 26 -27.21 9.77 4.18
CA ALA A 26 -26.11 10.30 4.98
C ALA A 26 -25.34 9.18 5.71
N PHE A 27 -26.05 8.21 6.28
CA PHE A 27 -25.45 7.04 6.91
C PHE A 27 -24.69 6.17 5.90
N GLY A 28 -25.29 5.90 4.74
CA GLY A 28 -24.64 5.18 3.65
C GLY A 28 -23.38 5.87 3.16
N GLY A 29 -23.43 7.19 2.95
CA GLY A 29 -22.26 7.99 2.58
C GLY A 29 -21.15 7.97 3.64
N TYR A 30 -21.51 8.01 4.93
CA TYR A 30 -20.56 7.89 6.03
C TYR A 30 -19.85 6.54 6.03
N GLN A 31 -20.59 5.44 5.89
CA GLN A 31 -20.02 4.09 5.82
C GLN A 31 -19.14 3.91 4.57
N MET A 32 -19.58 4.42 3.42
CA MET A 32 -18.81 4.40 2.18
C MET A 32 -17.46 5.13 2.35
N LYS A 33 -17.45 6.25 3.09
CA LYS A 33 -16.23 7.02 3.37
C LYS A 33 -15.25 6.23 4.25
N ILE A 34 -15.74 5.49 5.25
CA ILE A 34 -14.91 4.61 6.08
C ILE A 34 -14.29 3.51 5.21
N VAL A 35 -15.09 2.84 4.39
CA VAL A 35 -14.60 1.79 3.47
C VAL A 35 -13.58 2.36 2.50
N ASN A 36 -13.85 3.53 1.90
CA ASN A 36 -12.94 4.16 0.97
C ASN A 36 -11.60 4.48 1.62
N ASN A 37 -11.59 5.04 2.83
CA ASN A 37 -10.36 5.31 3.57
C ASN A 37 -9.59 4.02 3.90
N SER A 38 -10.29 2.95 4.27
CA SER A 38 -9.66 1.66 4.54
C SER A 38 -9.06 1.04 3.28
N VAL A 39 -9.75 1.11 2.14
CA VAL A 39 -9.27 0.62 0.85
C VAL A 39 -8.08 1.45 0.37
N GLU A 40 -8.13 2.77 0.49
CA GLU A 40 -7.04 3.66 0.10
C GLU A 40 -5.78 3.38 0.94
N LYS A 41 -5.95 3.20 2.26
CA LYS A 41 -4.85 2.82 3.15
C LYS A 41 -4.29 1.44 2.80
N MET A 42 -5.15 0.45 2.60
CA MET A 42 -4.76 -0.90 2.19
C MET A 42 -4.00 -0.86 0.86
N TYR A 43 -4.51 -0.14 -0.15
CA TYR A 43 -3.88 -0.04 -1.45
C TYR A 43 -2.51 0.66 -1.37
N SER A 44 -2.40 1.72 -0.56
CA SER A 44 -1.12 2.41 -0.32
C SER A 44 -0.09 1.47 0.31
N GLU A 45 -0.47 0.73 1.35
CA GLU A 45 0.43 -0.18 2.06
C GLU A 45 0.82 -1.39 1.19
N PHE A 46 -0.14 -2.00 0.48
CA PHE A 46 0.13 -3.13 -0.41
C PHE A 46 0.93 -2.75 -1.65
N MET A 47 0.65 -1.61 -2.29
CA MET A 47 1.41 -1.20 -3.47
C MET A 47 2.85 -0.87 -3.13
N GLN A 48 3.10 -0.22 -1.98
CA GLN A 48 4.46 0.07 -1.55
C GLN A 48 5.26 -1.23 -1.35
N GLY A 49 4.65 -2.25 -0.74
CA GLY A 49 5.28 -3.57 -0.59
C GLY A 49 5.51 -4.29 -1.92
N LEU A 50 4.53 -4.29 -2.82
CA LEU A 50 4.64 -4.95 -4.14
C LEU A 50 5.69 -4.29 -5.04
N THR A 51 5.73 -2.96 -5.09
CA THR A 51 6.74 -2.22 -5.85
C THR A 51 8.13 -2.54 -5.33
N MET A 52 8.31 -2.55 -4.01
CA MET A 52 9.60 -2.85 -3.40
C MET A 52 10.05 -4.30 -3.66
N LEU A 53 9.15 -5.28 -3.56
CA LEU A 53 9.45 -6.67 -3.93
C LEU A 53 9.82 -6.81 -5.41
N GLY A 54 9.15 -6.04 -6.29
CA GLY A 54 9.48 -5.97 -7.70
C GLY A 54 10.89 -5.42 -7.94
N GLU A 55 11.25 -4.32 -7.28
CA GLU A 55 12.58 -3.72 -7.35
C GLU A 55 13.66 -4.68 -6.83
N LEU A 56 13.43 -5.32 -5.68
CA LEU A 56 14.35 -6.33 -5.12
C LEU A 56 14.60 -7.49 -6.08
N ARG A 57 13.54 -7.97 -6.75
CA ARG A 57 13.66 -9.04 -7.74
C ARG A 57 14.53 -8.61 -8.92
N ILE A 58 14.30 -7.41 -9.46
CA ILE A 58 15.09 -6.89 -10.58
C ILE A 58 16.55 -6.76 -10.17
N THR A 59 16.83 -6.17 -9.01
CA THR A 59 18.20 -6.02 -8.51
C THR A 59 18.87 -7.37 -8.27
N TYR A 60 18.14 -8.37 -7.77
CA TYR A 60 18.66 -9.73 -7.63
C TYR A 60 19.03 -10.36 -8.98
N GLU A 61 18.18 -10.21 -10.00
CA GLU A 61 18.49 -10.70 -11.36
C GLU A 61 19.74 -10.03 -11.94
N GLU A 62 19.93 -8.73 -11.69
CA GLU A 62 21.13 -7.98 -12.09
C GLU A 62 22.39 -8.44 -11.34
N ILE A 63 22.32 -8.59 -10.01
CA ILE A 63 23.43 -9.11 -9.19
C ILE A 63 23.80 -10.51 -9.66
N SER A 64 22.82 -11.39 -9.88
CA SER A 64 23.06 -12.75 -10.39
C SER A 64 23.80 -12.75 -11.73
N ARG A 65 23.39 -11.86 -12.65
CA ARG A 65 24.07 -11.68 -13.94
C ARG A 65 25.50 -11.17 -13.77
N MET A 66 25.74 -10.21 -12.88
CA MET A 66 27.08 -9.68 -12.60
C MET A 66 27.98 -10.72 -11.93
N THR A 67 27.46 -11.48 -10.98
CA THR A 67 28.19 -12.60 -10.36
C THR A 67 28.57 -13.66 -11.39
N PHE A 68 27.70 -13.93 -12.36
CA PHE A 68 28.03 -14.82 -13.47
C PHE A 68 29.15 -14.26 -14.36
N LEU A 69 29.12 -12.96 -14.67
CA LEU A 69 30.20 -12.29 -15.42
C LEU A 69 31.52 -12.32 -14.64
N TYR A 70 31.47 -12.07 -13.33
CA TYR A 70 32.62 -12.17 -12.43
C TYR A 70 33.26 -13.56 -12.51
N GLN A 71 32.46 -14.63 -12.47
CA GLN A 71 32.97 -16.01 -12.57
C GLN A 71 33.60 -16.34 -13.93
N LEU A 72 33.25 -15.61 -15.00
CA LEU A 72 33.74 -15.84 -16.36
C LEU A 72 34.90 -14.92 -16.75
N SER A 73 35.12 -13.82 -16.02
CA SER A 73 36.17 -12.86 -16.32
C SER A 73 37.54 -13.36 -15.85
N ASN A 74 38.55 -13.24 -16.74
CA ASN A 74 39.94 -13.63 -16.47
C ASN A 74 40.88 -12.43 -16.26
N LYS A 75 40.36 -11.19 -16.34
CA LYS A 75 41.15 -9.97 -16.15
C LYS A 75 40.84 -9.34 -14.80
N GLN A 76 41.89 -9.07 -14.05
CA GLN A 76 41.83 -8.48 -12.70
C GLN A 76 41.02 -7.16 -12.67
N GLU A 77 41.24 -6.25 -13.62
CA GLU A 77 40.52 -4.96 -13.68
C GLU A 77 39.01 -5.13 -13.96
N GLU A 78 38.63 -6.13 -14.76
CA GLU A 78 37.20 -6.42 -15.03
C GLU A 78 36.55 -7.06 -13.79
N LEU A 79 37.28 -7.90 -13.05
CA LEU A 79 36.82 -8.50 -11.79
C LEU A 79 36.58 -7.45 -10.70
N GLU A 80 37.54 -6.55 -10.48
CA GLU A 80 37.42 -5.48 -9.48
C GLU A 80 36.29 -4.50 -9.81
N ALA A 81 36.07 -4.21 -11.10
CA ALA A 81 34.96 -3.36 -11.54
C ALA A 81 33.60 -4.02 -11.26
N VAL A 82 33.46 -5.31 -11.58
CA VAL A 82 32.22 -6.08 -11.36
C VAL A 82 31.95 -6.28 -9.87
N GLU A 83 32.98 -6.57 -9.07
CA GLU A 83 32.86 -6.69 -7.61
C GLU A 83 32.37 -5.40 -6.97
N LYS A 84 32.95 -4.26 -7.35
CA LYS A 84 32.52 -2.95 -6.88
C LYS A 84 31.09 -2.61 -7.29
N GLU A 85 30.65 -3.04 -8.47
CA GLU A 85 29.29 -2.82 -8.93
C GLU A 85 28.27 -3.71 -8.19
N ILE A 86 28.65 -4.96 -7.86
CA ILE A 86 27.86 -5.86 -7.01
C ILE A 86 27.70 -5.26 -5.61
N ASP A 87 28.79 -4.81 -4.98
CA ASP A 87 28.77 -4.20 -3.64
C ASP A 87 27.85 -2.98 -3.61
N LEU A 88 27.95 -2.10 -4.62
CA LEU A 88 27.12 -0.91 -4.70
C LEU A 88 25.63 -1.25 -4.85
N LYS A 89 25.28 -2.30 -5.59
CA LYS A 89 23.88 -2.77 -5.67
C LYS A 89 23.41 -3.41 -4.37
N LEU A 90 24.27 -4.13 -3.65
CA LEU A 90 23.93 -4.68 -2.34
C LEU A 90 23.67 -3.58 -1.31
N GLU A 91 24.47 -2.50 -1.32
CA GLU A 91 24.21 -1.31 -0.48
C GLU A 91 22.88 -0.65 -0.83
N GLN A 92 22.54 -0.54 -2.12
CA GLN A 92 21.24 -0.01 -2.55
C GLN A 92 20.07 -0.88 -2.07
N VAL A 93 20.22 -2.21 -2.14
CA VAL A 93 19.22 -3.16 -1.60
C VAL A 93 19.04 -2.95 -0.10
N ALA A 94 20.14 -2.86 0.67
CA ALA A 94 20.09 -2.63 2.11
C ALA A 94 19.42 -1.30 2.46
N ALA A 95 19.72 -0.24 1.72
CA ALA A 95 19.08 1.07 1.90
C ALA A 95 17.57 1.02 1.58
N ASN A 96 17.18 0.34 0.51
CA ASN A 96 15.76 0.19 0.13
C ASN A 96 14.99 -0.64 1.17
N ILE A 97 15.58 -1.71 1.68
CA ILE A 97 15.02 -2.53 2.79
C ILE A 97 14.84 -1.69 4.05
N THR A 98 15.84 -0.91 4.43
CA THR A 98 15.79 -0.02 5.59
C THR A 98 14.70 1.05 5.43
N ASN A 99 14.62 1.67 4.24
CA ASN A 99 13.59 2.66 3.95
C ASN A 99 12.18 2.05 3.99
N PHE A 100 11.99 0.83 3.50
CA PHE A 100 10.72 0.13 3.61
C PHE A 100 10.37 -0.17 5.06
N TYR A 101 11.32 -0.67 5.86
CA TYR A 101 11.11 -0.94 7.29
C TYR A 101 10.67 0.31 8.08
N ILE A 102 11.36 1.44 7.87
CA ILE A 102 11.05 2.71 8.55
C ILE A 102 9.66 3.21 8.17
N ASN A 103 9.29 3.08 6.89
CA ASN A 103 8.03 3.59 6.36
C ASN A 103 6.85 2.64 6.56
N THR A 104 7.10 1.35 6.78
CA THR A 104 6.03 0.39 7.06
C THR A 104 5.53 0.56 8.49
N LYS A 105 4.21 0.68 8.63
CA LYS A 105 3.51 0.77 9.92
C LYS A 105 2.75 -0.50 10.28
N ASP A 106 2.77 -1.49 9.38
CA ASP A 106 2.13 -2.78 9.60
C ASP A 106 2.96 -3.61 10.61
N PRO A 107 2.38 -3.97 11.77
CA PRO A 107 3.08 -4.73 12.80
C PRO A 107 3.44 -6.16 12.37
N ILE A 108 2.69 -6.76 11.46
CA ILE A 108 2.98 -8.10 10.92
C ILE A 108 4.20 -8.02 10.02
N VAL A 109 4.23 -7.04 9.10
CA VAL A 109 5.38 -6.84 8.20
C VAL A 109 6.63 -6.46 8.97
N ARG A 110 6.51 -5.59 9.98
CA ARG A 110 7.65 -5.29 10.89
C ARG A 110 8.14 -6.53 11.61
N GLY A 111 7.24 -7.35 12.16
CA GLY A 111 7.62 -8.58 12.84
C GLY A 111 8.39 -9.55 11.93
N MET A 112 7.99 -9.70 10.67
CA MET A 112 8.73 -10.52 9.71
C MET A 112 10.10 -9.91 9.34
N MET A 113 10.20 -8.58 9.26
CA MET A 113 11.47 -7.90 8.95
C MET A 113 12.44 -7.89 10.13
N ASP A 114 11.94 -7.83 11.37
CA ASP A 114 12.75 -7.90 12.60
C ASP A 114 13.48 -9.26 12.74
N GLU A 115 13.02 -10.31 12.05
CA GLU A 115 13.71 -11.61 11.99
C GLU A 115 14.82 -11.63 10.92
N ILE A 116 14.85 -10.66 10.00
CA ILE A 116 15.76 -10.60 8.85
C ILE A 116 16.90 -9.59 9.06
N ILE A 117 16.63 -8.47 9.74
CA ILE A 117 17.59 -7.41 10.09
C ILE A 117 18.37 -7.81 11.36
#